data_AF-A0A426UGV3-F1
#
_entry.id   AF-A0A426UGV3-F1
#
_cell.length_a   1.000
_cell.length_b   1.000
_cell.length_c   1.000
_cell.angle_alpha   90.00
_cell.angle_beta   90.00
_cell.angle_gamma   90.00
#
_symmetry.space_group_name_H-M   'P 1'
#
loop_
_entity.id
_entity.type
_entity.pdbx_description
1 polymer ?
#
loop_
_entity_poly.entity_id
_entity_poly.type
_entity_poly.pdbx_seq_one_letter_code
_entity_poly.pdbx_strand_id
1 'polypeptide(L)'
;MPGFPEWQGRMLRAVWWDGEQLPQEVVTWMSELYGELGGIPEDEFCASWTARTFSMARSAFEVVVRAAERETGKAATGDEFCYLDYVRDPDLGPVGVVRIKSSEVSTPDRAGVLGAVADGVQEFMMSHHRVTWPVCGDHGRGLHVGYVHETAVWNCTGGAAEGHVVRAIDRSHSVFA
;
A
#
# COMPACT_ATOMS: atom_id res chain seq x y z
N MET A 1 2.20 25.08 13.88
CA MET A 1 3.11 24.70 14.99
C MET A 1 4.51 25.21 14.67
N PRO A 2 5.15 25.99 15.56
CA PRO A 2 6.54 26.40 15.37
C PRO A 2 7.48 25.19 15.22
N GLY A 3 8.45 25.25 14.30
CA GLY A 3 9.46 24.22 14.09
C GLY A 3 9.03 22.99 13.27
N PHE A 4 7.72 22.80 13.03
CA PHE A 4 7.23 21.62 12.32
C PHE A 4 7.74 21.48 10.87
N PRO A 5 7.74 22.52 10.01
CA PRO A 5 8.24 22.38 8.64
C PRO A 5 9.73 22.00 8.57
N GLU A 6 10.54 22.53 9.49
CA GLU A 6 11.96 22.20 9.58
C GLU A 6 12.17 20.75 10.05
N TRP A 7 11.44 20.34 11.09
CA TRP A 7 11.44 18.97 11.59
C TRP A 7 10.98 17.99 10.51
N GLN A 8 9.86 18.27 9.83
CA GLN A 8 9.33 17.45 8.73
C GLN A 8 10.37 17.29 7.62
N GLY A 9 11.00 18.38 7.17
CA GLY A 9 12.04 18.31 6.14
C GLY A 9 13.24 17.47 6.55
N ARG A 10 13.64 17.50 7.82
CA ARG A 10 14.71 16.63 8.36
C ARG A 10 14.28 15.16 8.37
N MET A 11 13.08 14.88 8.87
CA MET A 11 12.54 13.52 8.94
C MET A 11 12.38 12.88 7.57
N LEU A 12 11.96 13.64 6.55
CA LEU A 12 11.84 13.13 5.19
C LEU A 12 13.19 12.73 4.58
N ARG A 13 14.24 13.53 4.84
CA ARG A 13 15.59 13.12 4.47
C ARG A 13 16.05 11.89 5.25
N ALA A 14 15.68 11.77 6.52
CA ALA A 14 16.04 10.64 7.35
C ALA A 14 15.43 9.32 6.88
N VAL A 15 14.25 9.34 6.24
CA VAL A 15 13.62 8.14 5.65
C VAL A 15 13.92 7.97 4.15
N TRP A 16 14.85 8.75 3.61
CA TRP A 16 15.18 8.80 2.18
C TRP A 16 13.98 9.04 1.26
N TRP A 17 13.01 9.83 1.72
CA TRP A 17 11.90 10.24 0.87
C TRP A 17 12.38 11.20 -0.22
N ASP A 18 12.21 10.80 -1.48
CA ASP A 18 12.60 11.55 -2.68
C ASP A 18 11.39 12.09 -3.48
N GLY A 19 10.17 11.76 -3.07
CA GLY A 19 8.95 12.15 -3.78
C GLY A 19 8.68 13.66 -3.75
N GLU A 20 8.13 14.18 -4.85
CA GLU A 20 7.86 15.60 -5.04
C GLU A 20 6.81 16.15 -4.05
N GLN A 21 5.81 15.34 -3.69
CA GLN A 21 4.76 15.70 -2.74
C GLN A 21 4.38 14.48 -1.88
N LEU A 22 4.22 14.72 -0.58
CA LEU A 22 3.67 13.73 0.33
C LEU A 22 2.14 13.67 0.21
N PRO A 23 1.54 12.48 0.29
CA PRO A 23 0.10 12.35 0.46
C PRO A 23 -0.37 13.12 1.70
N GLN A 24 -1.53 13.75 1.60
CA GLN A 24 -2.03 14.63 2.67
C GLN A 24 -2.19 13.89 4.01
N GLU A 25 -2.54 12.60 3.98
CA GLU A 25 -2.65 11.78 5.18
C GLU A 25 -1.32 11.57 5.91
N VAL A 26 -0.20 11.49 5.17
CA VAL A 26 1.13 11.32 5.74
C VAL A 26 1.55 12.64 6.40
N VAL A 27 1.27 13.76 5.75
CA VAL A 27 1.50 15.10 6.33
C VAL A 27 0.70 15.30 7.62
N THR A 28 -0.58 14.93 7.61
CA THR A 28 -1.45 15.00 8.80
C THR A 28 -0.90 14.15 9.94
N TRP A 29 -0.55 12.88 9.67
CA TRP A 29 0.04 12.01 10.68
C TRP A 29 1.34 12.55 11.24
N MET A 30 2.25 13.06 10.40
CA MET A 30 3.49 13.66 10.87
C MET A 30 3.22 14.88 11.77
N SER A 31 2.20 15.68 11.44
CA SER A 31 1.79 16.81 12.27
C SER A 31 1.22 16.37 13.62
N GLU A 32 0.42 15.30 13.66
CA GLU A 32 -0.11 14.73 14.91
C GLU A 32 1.03 14.18 15.78
N LEU A 33 1.94 13.40 15.19
CA LEU A 33 3.11 12.85 15.88
C LEU A 33 3.97 13.95 16.51
N TYR A 34 4.23 15.03 15.77
CA TYR A 34 4.96 16.18 16.29
C TYR A 34 4.18 16.94 17.37
N GLY A 35 2.86 17.05 17.23
CA GLY A 35 2.00 17.67 18.24
C GLY A 35 2.00 16.91 19.57
N GLU A 36 2.07 15.58 19.51
CA GLU A 36 2.04 14.69 20.68
C GLU A 36 3.42 14.55 21.36
N LEU A 37 4.47 14.35 20.57
CA LEU A 37 5.80 13.99 21.08
C LEU A 37 6.84 15.11 20.94
N GLY A 38 6.51 16.18 20.22
CA GLY A 38 7.47 17.19 19.82
C GLY A 38 8.44 16.67 18.74
N GLY A 39 9.62 17.31 18.67
CA GLY A 39 10.66 16.92 17.74
C GLY A 39 11.42 15.67 18.21
N ILE A 40 10.99 14.49 17.78
CA ILE A 40 11.69 13.22 18.07
C ILE A 40 12.97 13.06 17.23
N PRO A 41 13.93 12.23 17.68
CA PRO A 41 15.12 11.82 16.92
C PRO A 41 14.80 11.10 15.60
N GLU A 42 15.78 11.07 14.68
CA GLU A 42 15.63 10.48 13.34
C GLU A 42 15.42 8.96 13.37
N ASP A 43 16.13 8.25 14.25
CA ASP A 43 16.03 6.80 14.42
C ASP A 43 14.67 6.39 15.00
N GLU A 44 14.17 7.14 15.98
CA GLU A 44 12.81 6.98 16.51
C GLU A 44 11.75 7.23 15.43
N PHE A 45 11.91 8.28 14.63
CA PHE A 45 11.00 8.56 13.51
C PHE A 45 11.03 7.45 12.45
N CYS A 46 12.20 6.95 12.07
CA CYS A 46 12.33 5.83 11.12
C CYS A 46 11.63 4.57 11.65
N ALA A 47 11.72 4.31 12.96
CA ALA A 47 11.00 3.21 13.59
C ALA A 47 9.47 3.43 13.56
N SER A 48 8.98 4.64 13.84
CA SER A 48 7.55 4.98 13.75
C SER A 48 7.01 4.88 12.32
N TRP A 49 7.76 5.39 11.34
CA TRP A 49 7.46 5.29 9.92
C TRP A 49 7.29 3.82 9.51
N THR A 50 8.29 3.01 9.85
CA THR A 50 8.31 1.58 9.56
C THR A 50 7.15 0.84 10.23
N ALA A 51 6.92 1.08 11.52
CA ALA A 51 5.85 0.44 12.27
C ALA A 51 4.46 0.80 11.70
N ARG A 52 4.29 2.05 11.27
CA ARG A 52 3.06 2.52 10.62
C ARG A 52 2.84 1.83 9.28
N THR A 53 3.85 1.80 8.39
CA THR A 53 3.77 1.11 7.09
C THR A 53 3.39 -0.35 7.27
N PHE A 54 4.04 -1.05 8.21
CA PHE A 54 3.75 -2.46 8.47
C PHE A 54 2.34 -2.68 9.04
N SER A 55 1.90 -1.84 9.98
CA SER A 55 0.55 -1.90 10.54
C SER A 55 -0.51 -1.73 9.45
N MET A 56 -0.33 -0.73 8.59
CA MET A 56 -1.24 -0.46 7.46
C MET A 56 -1.24 -1.63 6.47
N ALA A 57 -0.09 -2.20 6.16
CA ALA A 57 0.02 -3.32 5.23
C ALA A 57 -0.65 -4.58 5.78
N ARG A 58 -0.53 -4.86 7.08
CA ARG A 58 -1.27 -5.96 7.73
C ARG A 58 -2.77 -5.80 7.60
N SER A 59 -3.30 -4.61 7.92
CA SER A 59 -4.74 -4.34 7.79
C SER A 59 -5.21 -4.44 6.34
N ALA A 60 -4.47 -3.87 5.39
CA ALA A 60 -4.77 -3.95 3.97
C ALA A 60 -4.76 -5.41 3.49
N PHE A 61 -3.78 -6.20 3.92
CA PHE A 61 -3.64 -7.60 3.54
C PHE A 61 -4.84 -8.42 3.97
N GLU A 62 -5.30 -8.26 5.21
CA GLU A 62 -6.52 -8.93 5.68
C GLU A 62 -7.76 -8.57 4.86
N VAL A 63 -7.88 -7.33 4.40
CA VAL A 63 -9.02 -6.88 3.58
C VAL A 63 -8.95 -7.48 2.19
N VAL A 64 -7.79 -7.39 1.54
CA VAL A 64 -7.56 -7.85 0.16
C VAL A 64 -7.65 -9.38 0.08
N VAL A 65 -7.03 -10.11 1.00
CA VAL A 65 -7.10 -11.58 1.06
C VAL A 65 -8.55 -12.03 1.24
N ARG A 66 -9.29 -11.45 2.20
CA ARG A 66 -10.71 -11.80 2.39
C ARG A 66 -11.54 -11.54 1.13
N ALA A 67 -11.21 -10.51 0.36
CA ALA A 67 -11.86 -10.26 -0.92
C ALA A 67 -11.50 -11.33 -1.97
N ALA A 68 -10.22 -11.68 -2.09
CA ALA A 68 -9.74 -12.73 -2.99
C ALA A 68 -10.38 -14.08 -2.69
N GLU A 69 -10.38 -14.50 -1.42
CA GLU A 69 -10.95 -15.78 -1.00
C GLU A 69 -12.46 -15.84 -1.28
N ARG A 70 -13.19 -14.77 -0.98
CA ARG A 70 -14.63 -14.68 -1.25
C ARG A 70 -14.96 -14.73 -2.74
N GLU A 71 -14.16 -14.07 -3.59
CA GLU A 71 -14.42 -13.95 -5.02
C GLU A 71 -13.94 -15.17 -5.82
N THR A 72 -12.92 -15.89 -5.33
CA THR A 72 -12.33 -17.05 -6.02
C THR A 72 -12.72 -18.40 -5.39
N GLY A 73 -13.17 -18.42 -4.14
CA GLY A 73 -13.37 -19.64 -3.36
C GLY A 73 -12.07 -20.37 -2.99
N LYS A 74 -10.91 -19.72 -3.15
CA LYS A 74 -9.58 -20.28 -2.87
C LYS A 74 -8.99 -19.62 -1.64
N ALA A 75 -8.54 -20.42 -0.68
CA ALA A 75 -7.86 -19.91 0.50
C ALA A 75 -6.49 -19.31 0.12
N ALA A 76 -6.14 -18.17 0.71
CA ALA A 76 -4.81 -17.57 0.58
C ALA A 76 -3.85 -18.20 1.60
N THR A 77 -3.58 -19.49 1.40
CA THR A 77 -2.77 -20.33 2.31
C THR A 77 -1.77 -21.14 1.50
N GLY A 78 -0.53 -21.25 1.97
CA GLY A 78 0.53 -22.06 1.36
C GLY A 78 1.91 -21.62 1.84
N ASP A 79 2.89 -22.52 1.81
CA ASP A 79 4.25 -22.24 2.31
C ASP A 79 4.94 -21.10 1.53
N GLU A 80 4.54 -20.85 0.28
CA GLU A 80 5.01 -19.75 -0.55
C GLU A 80 4.33 -18.41 -0.27
N PHE A 81 3.28 -18.39 0.56
CA PHE A 81 2.60 -17.18 0.98
C PHE A 81 3.28 -16.65 2.25
N CYS A 82 4.51 -16.18 2.09
CA CYS A 82 5.23 -15.55 3.18
C CYS A 82 4.54 -14.22 3.52
N TYR A 83 4.01 -14.16 4.72
CA TYR A 83 3.25 -13.05 5.26
C TYR A 83 4.17 -11.83 5.40
N LEU A 84 4.06 -10.86 4.51
CA LEU A 84 4.67 -9.53 4.65
C LEU A 84 6.14 -9.61 5.09
N ASP A 85 7.03 -9.91 4.15
CA ASP A 85 8.45 -9.94 4.47
C ASP A 85 8.89 -8.54 4.89
N TYR A 86 9.34 -8.46 6.14
CA TYR A 86 9.94 -7.27 6.71
C TYR A 86 11.45 -7.34 6.52
N VAL A 87 11.97 -6.49 5.64
CA VAL A 87 13.41 -6.40 5.42
C VAL A 87 13.90 -5.08 6.00
N ARG A 88 14.73 -5.18 7.05
CA ARG A 88 15.57 -4.07 7.52
C ARG A 88 16.98 -4.34 7.03
N ASP A 89 17.28 -3.82 5.84
CA ASP A 89 18.61 -3.89 5.25
C ASP A 89 19.21 -2.48 5.27
N PRO A 90 20.30 -2.25 6.02
CA PRO A 90 20.98 -0.96 6.05
C PRO A 90 21.42 -0.46 4.66
N ASP A 91 21.62 -1.36 3.71
CA ASP A 91 21.98 -1.02 2.32
C ASP A 91 20.75 -0.63 1.48
N LEU A 92 19.55 -1.07 1.88
CA LEU A 92 18.27 -0.68 1.25
C LEU A 92 17.65 0.56 1.88
N GLY A 93 18.05 0.90 3.11
CA GLY A 93 17.77 2.20 3.70
C GLY A 93 17.41 2.17 5.19
N PRO A 94 17.13 3.35 5.75
CA PRO A 94 16.93 3.56 7.19
C PRO A 94 15.56 3.07 7.68
N VAL A 95 14.61 2.84 6.77
CA VAL A 95 13.26 2.34 7.05
C VAL A 95 13.07 0.92 6.52
N GLY A 96 12.20 0.15 7.16
CA GLY A 96 11.89 -1.19 6.68
C GLY A 96 10.98 -1.19 5.46
N VAL A 97 11.15 -2.19 4.61
CA VAL A 97 10.30 -2.44 3.44
C VAL A 97 9.33 -3.57 3.75
N VAL A 98 8.06 -3.38 3.37
CA VAL A 98 7.06 -4.43 3.33
C VAL A 98 7.05 -5.05 1.94
N ARG A 99 7.31 -6.34 1.84
CA ARG A 99 7.25 -7.10 0.58
C ARG A 99 6.13 -8.13 0.60
N ILE A 100 5.34 -8.17 -0.47
CA ILE A 100 4.30 -9.18 -0.71
C ILE A 100 4.49 -9.69 -2.14
N LYS A 101 4.99 -10.92 -2.28
CA LYS A 101 5.47 -11.44 -3.57
C LYS A 101 6.50 -10.49 -4.20
N SER A 102 6.29 -10.02 -5.42
CA SER A 102 7.21 -9.08 -6.08
C SER A 102 6.93 -7.61 -5.77
N SER A 103 5.82 -7.29 -5.10
CA SER A 103 5.43 -5.92 -4.78
C SER A 103 6.05 -5.46 -3.45
N GLU A 104 6.49 -4.21 -3.41
CA GLU A 104 7.16 -3.60 -2.24
C GLU A 104 6.54 -2.24 -1.90
N VAL A 105 6.51 -1.91 -0.60
CA VAL A 105 6.12 -0.59 -0.10
C VAL A 105 6.90 -0.23 1.17
N SER A 106 7.43 0.99 1.21
CA SER A 106 8.19 1.52 2.35
C SER A 106 7.53 2.77 2.94
N THR A 107 6.56 3.36 2.25
CA THR A 107 5.90 4.61 2.65
C THR A 107 4.58 4.30 3.38
N PRO A 108 4.24 5.00 4.49
CA PRO A 108 3.01 4.80 5.24
C PRO A 108 1.84 5.56 4.59
N ASP A 109 1.72 5.49 3.27
CA ASP A 109 0.60 6.02 2.51
C ASP A 109 -0.40 4.89 2.20
N ARG A 110 -1.66 5.13 2.52
CA ARG A 110 -2.73 4.14 2.49
C ARG A 110 -2.98 3.64 1.08
N ALA A 111 -2.93 4.53 0.09
CA ALA A 111 -3.15 4.18 -1.30
C ALA A 111 -2.04 3.25 -1.82
N GLY A 112 -0.79 3.65 -1.66
CA GLY A 112 0.40 2.91 -2.06
C GLY A 112 0.49 1.57 -1.33
N VAL A 113 0.32 1.56 -0.01
CA VAL A 113 0.29 0.33 0.78
C VAL A 113 -0.81 -0.62 0.31
N LEU A 114 -2.04 -0.13 0.16
CA LEU A 114 -3.16 -0.96 -0.29
C LEU A 114 -2.94 -1.48 -1.71
N GLY A 115 -2.40 -0.65 -2.61
CA GLY A 115 -2.08 -1.01 -3.97
C GLY A 115 -1.02 -2.09 -4.06
N ALA A 116 0.12 -1.93 -3.37
CA ALA A 116 1.19 -2.92 -3.31
C ALA A 116 0.69 -4.26 -2.74
N VAL A 117 -0.15 -4.21 -1.70
CA VAL A 117 -0.78 -5.40 -1.14
C VAL A 117 -1.73 -6.07 -2.13
N ALA A 118 -2.57 -5.31 -2.81
CA ALA A 118 -3.49 -5.83 -3.82
C ALA A 118 -2.75 -6.52 -4.97
N ASP A 119 -1.69 -5.89 -5.47
CA ASP A 119 -0.84 -6.42 -6.53
C ASP A 119 -0.16 -7.73 -6.10
N GLY A 120 0.46 -7.75 -4.92
CA GLY A 120 1.12 -8.94 -4.40
C GLY A 120 0.17 -10.11 -4.11
N VAL A 121 -1.04 -9.82 -3.58
CA VAL A 121 -2.07 -10.87 -3.39
C VAL A 121 -2.58 -11.36 -4.74
N GLN A 122 -2.80 -10.47 -5.71
CA GLN A 122 -3.18 -10.86 -7.07
C GLN A 122 -2.14 -11.77 -7.71
N GLU A 123 -0.86 -11.41 -7.63
CA GLU A 123 0.24 -12.23 -8.13
C GLU A 123 0.23 -13.62 -7.48
N PHE A 124 0.03 -13.69 -6.16
CA PHE A 124 -0.09 -14.97 -5.46
C PHE A 124 -1.28 -15.79 -6.00
N MET A 125 -2.47 -15.21 -6.10
CA MET A 125 -3.66 -15.95 -6.59
C MET A 125 -3.44 -16.48 -8.02
N MET A 126 -2.83 -15.66 -8.88
CA MET A 126 -2.56 -16.03 -10.27
C MET A 126 -1.47 -17.10 -10.40
N SER A 127 -0.39 -17.00 -9.63
CA SER A 127 0.73 -17.93 -9.72
C SER A 127 0.45 -19.26 -9.01
N HIS A 128 -0.09 -19.21 -7.79
CA HIS A 128 -0.31 -20.38 -6.95
C HIS A 128 -1.58 -21.14 -7.35
N HIS A 129 -2.73 -20.46 -7.45
CA HIS A 129 -4.01 -21.09 -7.75
C HIS A 129 -4.33 -21.16 -9.24
N ARG A 130 -3.51 -20.54 -10.10
CA ARG A 130 -3.73 -20.46 -11.56
C ARG A 130 -5.10 -19.86 -11.93
N VAL A 131 -5.57 -18.90 -11.13
CA VAL A 131 -6.82 -18.17 -11.36
C VAL A 131 -6.56 -16.71 -11.69
N THR A 132 -7.25 -16.17 -12.69
CA THR A 132 -7.24 -14.72 -12.92
C THR A 132 -8.10 -14.05 -11.86
N TRP A 133 -7.51 -13.14 -11.08
CA TRP A 133 -8.24 -12.35 -10.10
C TRP A 133 -7.54 -10.99 -9.89
N PRO A 134 -8.29 -9.90 -9.68
CA PRO A 134 -9.72 -9.78 -9.95
C PRO A 134 -10.01 -9.66 -11.45
N VAL A 135 -11.25 -9.89 -11.86
CA VAL A 135 -11.67 -9.89 -13.28
C VAL A 135 -12.65 -8.74 -13.55
N CYS A 136 -12.51 -8.09 -14.70
CA CYS A 136 -13.47 -7.13 -15.24
C CYS A 136 -14.75 -7.85 -15.67
N GLY A 137 -15.91 -7.44 -15.14
CA GLY A 137 -17.20 -7.99 -15.53
C GLY A 137 -17.53 -7.80 -17.01
N ASP A 138 -17.10 -6.68 -17.59
CA ASP A 138 -17.44 -6.32 -18.98
C ASP A 138 -16.56 -7.03 -20.01
N HIS A 139 -15.27 -7.19 -19.70
CA HIS A 139 -14.28 -7.69 -20.66
C HIS A 139 -13.74 -9.08 -20.34
N GLY A 140 -14.00 -9.64 -19.16
CA GLY A 140 -13.48 -10.94 -18.73
C GLY A 140 -11.96 -10.99 -18.56
N ARG A 141 -11.30 -9.84 -18.46
CA ARG A 141 -9.83 -9.71 -18.33
C ARG A 141 -9.43 -9.46 -16.88
N GLY A 142 -8.19 -9.83 -16.54
CA GLY A 142 -7.58 -9.46 -15.27
C GLY A 142 -7.54 -7.94 -15.10
N LEU A 143 -7.83 -7.47 -13.90
CA LEU A 143 -7.68 -6.07 -13.51
C LEU A 143 -6.25 -5.78 -13.07
N HIS A 144 -5.88 -4.52 -13.09
CA HIS A 144 -4.60 -4.02 -12.61
C HIS A 144 -4.82 -2.98 -11.51
N VAL A 145 -3.87 -2.89 -10.59
CA VAL A 145 -3.85 -1.79 -9.62
C VAL A 145 -3.58 -0.48 -10.36
N GLY A 146 -4.31 0.57 -9.99
CA GLY A 146 -4.03 1.94 -10.38
C GLY A 146 -4.46 2.93 -9.31
N TYR A 147 -4.31 4.22 -9.59
CA TYR A 147 -4.51 5.28 -8.60
C TYR A 147 -5.32 6.42 -9.19
N VAL A 148 -6.35 6.85 -8.48
CA VAL A 148 -7.22 7.99 -8.85
C VAL A 148 -7.44 8.83 -7.60
N HIS A 149 -7.00 10.09 -7.62
CA HIS A 149 -7.14 11.03 -6.49
C HIS A 149 -6.76 10.41 -5.13
N GLU A 150 -5.52 9.91 -5.01
CA GLU A 150 -5.00 9.22 -3.80
C GLU A 150 -5.81 7.98 -3.37
N THR A 151 -6.63 7.40 -4.26
CA THR A 151 -7.36 6.15 -4.00
C THR A 151 -6.81 5.03 -4.87
N ALA A 152 -6.45 3.91 -4.24
CA ALA A 152 -6.07 2.70 -4.96
C ALA A 152 -7.31 2.02 -5.56
N VAL A 153 -7.27 1.77 -6.86
CA VAL A 153 -8.40 1.25 -7.65
C VAL A 153 -7.99 0.04 -8.49
N TRP A 154 -8.98 -0.80 -8.78
CA TRP A 154 -8.87 -1.84 -9.81
C TRP A 154 -9.29 -1.27 -11.16
N ASN A 155 -8.37 -1.31 -12.13
CA ASN A 155 -8.56 -0.78 -13.47
C ASN A 155 -8.54 -1.91 -14.51
N CYS A 156 -9.38 -1.79 -15.52
CA CYS A 156 -9.36 -2.65 -16.71
C CYS A 156 -8.69 -1.89 -17.85
N THR A 157 -7.76 -2.52 -18.56
CA THR A 157 -7.11 -1.97 -19.77
C THR A 157 -7.77 -2.49 -21.07
N GLY A 158 -8.86 -3.26 -20.95
CA GLY A 158 -9.60 -3.79 -22.10
C GLY A 158 -10.67 -2.84 -22.62
N GLY A 159 -10.98 -2.98 -23.91
CA GLY A 159 -12.05 -2.23 -24.59
C GLY A 159 -11.55 -1.45 -25.80
N ALA A 160 -12.48 -0.77 -26.49
CA ALA A 160 -12.18 0.16 -27.59
C ALA A 160 -11.88 1.59 -27.10
N ALA A 161 -12.25 1.91 -25.86
CA ALA A 161 -11.80 3.09 -25.12
C ALA A 161 -10.67 2.69 -24.17
N GLU A 162 -9.84 3.64 -23.76
CA GLU A 162 -8.52 3.53 -23.08
C GLU A 162 -8.51 2.86 -21.68
N GLY A 163 -9.33 1.82 -21.47
CA GLY A 163 -9.58 1.20 -20.18
C GLY A 163 -10.63 1.95 -19.35
N HIS A 164 -10.93 1.41 -18.17
CA HIS A 164 -11.83 2.05 -17.20
C HIS A 164 -11.52 1.63 -15.77
N VAL A 165 -11.85 2.52 -14.83
CA VAL A 165 -11.88 2.19 -13.40
C VAL A 165 -13.07 1.28 -13.13
N VAL A 166 -12.84 0.12 -12.52
CA VAL A 166 -13.90 -0.83 -12.17
C VAL A 166 -14.44 -0.57 -10.78
N ARG A 167 -13.54 -0.44 -9.78
CA ARG A 167 -13.89 -0.22 -8.38
C ARG A 167 -12.68 0.18 -7.55
N ALA A 168 -12.90 0.77 -6.38
CA ALA A 168 -11.87 0.91 -5.35
C ALA A 168 -11.40 -0.48 -4.84
N ILE A 169 -10.13 -0.58 -4.45
CA ILE A 169 -9.57 -1.82 -3.88
C ILE A 169 -10.13 -2.07 -2.49
N ASP A 170 -10.23 -1.03 -1.67
CA ASP A 170 -10.92 -1.06 -0.38
C ASP A 170 -12.34 -0.51 -0.55
N ARG A 171 -13.34 -1.33 -0.22
CA ARG A 171 -14.75 -0.95 -0.32
C ARG A 171 -15.25 -0.12 0.86
N SER A 172 -14.43 0.12 1.88
CA SER A 172 -14.82 0.94 3.04
C SER A 172 -14.95 2.44 2.71
N HIS A 173 -14.42 2.88 1.56
CA HIS A 173 -14.63 4.21 1.01
C HIS A 173 -15.08 4.10 -0.45
N SER A 174 -16.38 3.88 -0.67
CA SER A 174 -16.98 3.97 -2.01
C SER A 174 -17.00 5.44 -2.47
N VAL A 175 -16.12 5.83 -3.39
CA VAL A 175 -16.04 7.18 -3.99
C VAL A 175 -16.92 7.32 -5.25
N PHE A 176 -17.64 6.27 -5.64
CA PHE A 176 -18.51 6.31 -6.81
C PHE A 176 -19.97 6.13 -6.39
N ALA A 177 -20.67 7.27 -6.30
CA ALA A 177 -22.13 7.39 -6.31
C ALA A 177 -22.56 7.99 -7.66
#